data_AF-A0A8J6MVW8-F1
#
_entry.id   AF-A0A8J6MVW8-F1
#
_cell.length_a   1.000
_cell.length_b   1.000
_cell.length_c   1.000
_cell.angle_alpha   90.00
_cell.angle_beta   90.00
_cell.angle_gamma   90.00
#
_symmetry.space_group_name_H-M   'P 1'
#
loop_
_entity.id
_entity.type
_entity.pdbx_description
1 polymer ?
#
loop_
_entity_poly.entity_id
_entity_poly.type
_entity_poly.pdbx_seq_one_letter_code
_entity_poly.pdbx_strand_id
1 'polypeptide(L)'
;MSFFKKLKESISGKTESVTNIFKEGLTKTRDMLVGKVEDLIFRSKKIDEDFFEELEEILIGADVGVNTVMKLIDELRVEVKKRKIEDAIELKPILSEKLVALLRSSADTSLHMAESGPTVILFVGVNGVGKTTSIGKLAHRFKQDGKKVLLAAGDTFRAGAIEQLEVWGQRVGVDVIKQQAGSDPAAVMFDAIQAAKNRKVDVLLCDTAGRLQNKSNLMDELNKIYRVIKREIPDAPHEVLLALDATTGQNALSQAKLFGEKTGVTGLILTKLDGTAKGGIVIAIRQELDIPVKFVGLGEKMDDMQEFDSEQFVHALFAGMISQEADQAEE
;
A
#
# COMPACT_ATOMS: atom_id res chain seq x y z
N MET A 1 -2.66 -28.83 11.91
CA MET A 1 -1.81 -27.65 12.19
C MET A 1 -2.70 -26.42 12.20
N SER A 2 -2.67 -25.62 13.28
CA SER A 2 -3.37 -24.34 13.36
C SER A 2 -2.98 -23.42 12.19
N PHE A 3 -3.93 -22.61 11.71
CA PHE A 3 -3.70 -21.60 10.67
C PHE A 3 -2.52 -20.70 11.04
N PHE A 4 -2.43 -20.28 12.30
CA PHE A 4 -1.38 -19.41 12.78
C PHE A 4 -0.01 -20.07 12.82
N LYS A 5 0.06 -21.39 13.06
CA LYS A 5 1.31 -22.15 12.93
C LYS A 5 1.82 -22.14 11.49
N LYS A 6 0.93 -22.35 10.51
CA LYS A 6 1.29 -22.25 9.08
C LYS A 6 1.71 -20.84 8.68
N LEU A 7 1.03 -19.81 9.20
CA LEU A 7 1.37 -18.41 8.96
C LEU A 7 2.76 -18.07 9.54
N LYS A 8 3.04 -18.51 10.77
CA LYS A 8 4.35 -18.35 11.42
C LYS A 8 5.46 -19.08 10.66
N GLU A 9 5.21 -20.30 10.21
CA GLU A 9 6.14 -21.06 9.36
C GLU A 9 6.40 -20.36 8.02
N SER A 10 5.37 -19.84 7.36
CA SER A 10 5.51 -19.06 6.11
C SER A 10 6.33 -17.79 6.30
N ILE A 11 6.24 -17.17 7.48
CA ILE A 11 6.98 -15.94 7.81
C ILE A 11 8.38 -16.22 8.37
N SER A 12 8.66 -17.45 8.81
CA SER A 12 9.98 -17.82 9.36
C SER A 12 11.14 -17.65 8.38
N GLY A 13 10.87 -17.68 7.06
CA GLY A 13 11.85 -17.39 6.01
C GLY A 13 12.10 -15.90 5.75
N LYS A 14 11.37 -15.00 6.41
CA LYS A 14 11.50 -13.54 6.27
C LYS A 14 12.30 -12.96 7.41
N THR A 15 13.01 -11.86 7.16
CA THR A 15 13.86 -11.22 8.16
C THR A 15 13.04 -10.72 9.35
N GLU A 16 13.49 -11.06 10.57
CA GLU A 16 12.86 -10.64 11.82
C GLU A 16 12.69 -9.11 11.91
N SER A 17 13.65 -8.36 11.38
CA SER A 17 13.60 -6.90 11.31
C SER A 17 12.41 -6.38 10.50
N VAL A 18 12.11 -6.98 9.33
CA VAL A 18 10.97 -6.56 8.48
C VAL A 18 9.66 -6.84 9.20
N THR A 19 9.55 -8.03 9.82
CA THR A 19 8.36 -8.38 10.60
C THR A 19 8.13 -7.39 11.75
N ASN A 20 9.20 -6.93 12.40
CA ASN A 20 9.11 -5.94 13.47
C ASN A 20 8.67 -4.56 12.95
N ILE A 21 9.15 -4.13 11.78
CA ILE A 21 8.69 -2.88 11.15
C ILE A 21 7.18 -2.92 10.89
N PHE A 22 6.65 -4.04 10.39
CA PHE A 22 5.21 -4.22 10.22
C PHE A 22 4.45 -4.18 11.57
N LYS A 23 4.96 -4.86 12.60
CA LYS A 23 4.33 -4.83 13.94
C LYS A 23 4.28 -3.43 14.53
N GLU A 24 5.38 -2.69 14.44
CA GLU A 24 5.46 -1.31 14.94
C GLU A 24 4.53 -0.39 14.14
N GLY A 25 4.65 -0.41 12.80
CA GLY A 25 3.85 0.44 11.91
C GLY A 25 2.36 0.13 11.88
N LEU A 26 1.92 -1.03 12.38
CA LEU A 26 0.50 -1.39 12.45
C LEU A 26 -0.06 -1.41 13.87
N THR A 27 0.72 -1.01 14.87
CA THR A 27 0.31 -1.08 16.30
C THR A 27 -1.03 -0.40 16.55
N LYS A 28 -1.24 0.83 16.07
CA LYS A 28 -2.53 1.54 16.27
C LYS A 28 -3.71 0.83 15.62
N THR A 29 -3.53 0.29 14.41
CA THR A 29 -4.59 -0.45 13.71
C THR A 29 -4.88 -1.76 14.43
N ARG A 30 -3.85 -2.50 14.86
CA ARG A 30 -4.01 -3.69 15.68
C ARG A 30 -4.79 -3.35 16.95
N ASP A 31 -4.35 -2.39 17.74
CA ASP A 31 -4.96 -2.13 19.04
C ASP A 31 -6.45 -1.72 18.91
N MET A 32 -6.81 -1.00 17.85
CA MET A 32 -8.21 -0.63 17.58
C MET A 32 -9.05 -1.75 16.97
N LEU A 33 -8.50 -2.53 16.03
CA LEU A 33 -9.22 -3.61 15.34
C LEU A 33 -9.21 -4.88 16.19
N VAL A 34 -8.01 -5.42 16.42
CA VAL A 34 -7.78 -6.68 17.11
C VAL A 34 -8.19 -6.58 18.57
N GLY A 35 -7.84 -5.48 19.26
CA GLY A 35 -8.23 -5.30 20.66
C GLY A 35 -9.76 -5.34 20.85
N LYS A 36 -10.51 -4.61 20.02
CA LYS A 36 -11.97 -4.61 20.09
C LYS A 36 -12.60 -5.95 19.71
N VAL A 37 -12.04 -6.65 18.73
CA VAL A 37 -12.49 -7.99 18.36
C VAL A 37 -12.22 -8.99 19.50
N GLU A 38 -11.06 -8.92 20.16
CA GLU A 38 -10.76 -9.75 21.32
C GLU A 38 -11.71 -9.46 22.47
N ASP A 39 -11.93 -8.19 22.80
CA ASP A 39 -12.88 -7.80 23.84
C ASP A 39 -14.29 -8.33 23.56
N LEU A 40 -14.74 -8.28 22.29
CA LEU A 40 -16.01 -8.86 21.86
C LEU A 40 -16.03 -10.37 22.05
N ILE A 41 -14.99 -11.08 21.60
CA ILE A 41 -14.89 -12.54 21.73
C ILE A 41 -14.89 -12.97 23.20
N PHE A 42 -14.16 -12.28 24.08
CA PHE A 42 -14.05 -12.66 25.49
C PHE A 42 -15.34 -12.41 26.29
N ARG A 43 -16.10 -11.36 25.97
CA ARG A 43 -17.35 -11.06 26.68
C ARG A 43 -18.54 -11.86 26.17
N SER A 44 -18.50 -12.29 24.91
CA SER A 44 -19.62 -12.99 24.27
C SER A 44 -19.56 -14.48 24.58
N LYS A 45 -20.56 -14.95 25.34
CA LYS A 45 -20.70 -16.37 25.71
C LYS A 45 -21.20 -17.26 24.57
N LYS A 46 -21.77 -16.67 23.52
CA LYS A 46 -22.37 -17.33 22.37
C LYS A 46 -22.16 -16.48 21.11
N ILE A 47 -22.22 -17.14 19.96
CA ILE A 47 -22.21 -16.50 18.64
C ILE A 47 -23.67 -16.36 18.16
N ASP A 48 -24.32 -15.26 18.54
CA ASP A 48 -25.68 -14.89 18.14
C ASP A 48 -25.71 -13.69 17.18
N GLU A 49 -26.88 -13.19 16.84
CA GLU A 49 -27.02 -12.05 15.90
C GLU A 49 -26.38 -10.79 16.47
N ASP A 50 -26.56 -10.50 17.76
CA ASP A 50 -25.94 -9.36 18.45
C ASP A 50 -24.40 -9.42 18.33
N PHE A 51 -23.79 -10.60 18.49
CA PHE A 51 -22.36 -10.77 18.25
C PHE A 51 -21.94 -10.39 16.82
N PHE A 52 -22.70 -10.80 15.80
CA PHE A 52 -22.35 -10.48 14.41
C PHE A 52 -22.56 -9.00 14.09
N GLU A 53 -23.59 -8.37 14.64
CA GLU A 53 -23.83 -6.93 14.49
C GLU A 53 -22.69 -6.11 15.11
N GLU A 54 -22.26 -6.45 16.33
CA GLU A 54 -21.13 -5.77 16.97
C GLU A 54 -19.81 -6.01 16.23
N LEU A 55 -19.58 -7.23 15.72
CA LEU A 55 -18.41 -7.54 14.89
C LEU A 55 -18.40 -6.71 13.61
N GLU A 56 -19.56 -6.56 12.96
CA GLU A 56 -19.74 -5.71 11.79
C GLU A 56 -19.38 -4.25 12.10
N GLU A 57 -19.90 -3.68 13.18
CA GLU A 57 -19.61 -2.31 13.60
C GLU A 57 -18.11 -2.07 13.83
N ILE A 58 -17.43 -3.03 14.47
CA ILE A 58 -15.98 -2.95 14.72
C ILE A 58 -15.21 -2.93 13.40
N LEU A 59 -15.53 -3.82 12.46
CA LEU A 59 -14.83 -3.93 11.18
C LEU A 59 -15.09 -2.71 10.28
N ILE A 60 -16.32 -2.18 10.26
CA ILE A 60 -16.65 -0.95 9.54
C ILE A 60 -15.90 0.23 10.15
N GLY A 61 -15.87 0.32 11.50
CA GLY A 61 -15.14 1.36 12.22
C GLY A 61 -13.63 1.36 11.96
N ALA A 62 -13.06 0.21 11.57
CA ALA A 62 -11.67 0.06 11.18
C ALA A 62 -11.40 0.31 9.67
N ASP A 63 -12.39 0.82 8.93
CA ASP A 63 -12.31 1.13 7.49
C ASP A 63 -12.16 -0.10 6.56
N VAL A 64 -12.60 -1.30 6.97
CA VAL A 64 -12.60 -2.53 6.12
C VAL A 64 -13.57 -2.41 4.93
N GLY A 65 -14.54 -1.50 5.01
CA GLY A 65 -15.50 -1.21 3.94
C GLY A 65 -16.77 -2.07 4.04
N VAL A 66 -17.93 -1.43 3.94
CA VAL A 66 -19.25 -2.03 4.21
C VAL A 66 -19.48 -3.31 3.39
N ASN A 67 -19.26 -3.26 2.07
CA ASN A 67 -19.43 -4.42 1.19
C ASN A 67 -18.56 -5.62 1.59
N THR A 68 -17.31 -5.34 1.97
CA THR A 68 -16.35 -6.38 2.36
C THR A 68 -16.71 -6.96 3.72
N VAL A 69 -17.16 -6.13 4.66
CA VAL A 69 -17.63 -6.59 5.97
C VAL A 69 -18.87 -7.45 5.86
N MET A 70 -19.90 -7.02 5.11
CA MET A 70 -21.11 -7.82 4.91
C MET A 70 -20.79 -9.22 4.34
N LYS A 71 -19.95 -9.27 3.30
CA LYS A 71 -19.49 -10.54 2.71
C LYS A 71 -18.73 -11.41 3.72
N LEU A 72 -17.85 -10.80 4.51
CA LEU A 72 -17.08 -11.51 5.54
C LEU A 72 -18.00 -12.10 6.63
N ILE A 73 -18.97 -11.32 7.12
CA ILE A 73 -19.93 -11.76 8.13
C ILE A 73 -20.79 -12.91 7.60
N ASP A 74 -21.28 -12.83 6.37
CA ASP A 74 -22.03 -13.93 5.75
C ASP A 74 -21.21 -15.22 5.64
N GLU A 75 -19.95 -15.10 5.22
CA GLU A 75 -19.04 -16.25 5.17
C GLU A 75 -18.75 -16.85 6.56
N LEU A 76 -18.61 -16.01 7.59
CA LEU A 76 -18.41 -16.46 8.96
C LEU A 76 -19.65 -17.18 9.50
N ARG A 77 -20.85 -16.66 9.24
CA ARG A 77 -22.12 -17.30 9.62
C ARG A 77 -22.25 -18.70 9.03
N VAL A 78 -21.87 -18.87 7.77
CA VAL A 78 -21.87 -20.18 7.10
C VAL A 78 -20.86 -21.12 7.76
N GLU A 79 -19.65 -20.64 8.05
CA GLU A 79 -18.60 -21.48 8.64
C GLU A 79 -18.92 -21.90 10.09
N VAL A 80 -19.48 -20.99 10.90
CA VAL A 80 -19.96 -21.26 12.27
C VAL A 80 -21.01 -22.37 12.26
N LYS A 81 -22.02 -22.27 11.38
CA LYS A 81 -23.07 -23.30 11.23
C LYS A 81 -22.50 -24.64 10.77
N LYS A 82 -21.57 -24.61 9.80
CA LYS A 82 -20.96 -25.81 9.22
C LYS A 82 -20.07 -26.55 10.22
N ARG A 83 -19.27 -25.83 11.00
CA ARG A 83 -18.35 -26.39 12.00
C ARG A 83 -19.00 -26.61 13.37
N LYS A 84 -20.26 -26.16 13.55
CA LYS A 84 -21.00 -26.20 14.82
C LYS A 84 -20.24 -25.52 15.95
N ILE A 85 -19.74 -24.32 15.65
CA ILE A 85 -18.97 -23.53 16.62
C ILE A 85 -19.95 -22.89 17.59
N GLU A 86 -19.78 -23.17 18.88
CA GLU A 86 -20.62 -22.61 19.94
C GLU A 86 -19.88 -21.54 20.75
N ASP A 87 -18.55 -21.65 20.87
CA ASP A 87 -17.70 -20.72 21.59
C ASP A 87 -17.12 -19.64 20.65
N ALA A 88 -17.25 -18.37 21.05
CA ALA A 88 -16.70 -17.24 20.31
C ALA A 88 -15.16 -17.30 20.18
N ILE A 89 -14.47 -17.95 21.13
CA ILE A 89 -13.00 -18.11 21.09
C ILE A 89 -12.56 -18.89 19.86
N GLU A 90 -13.35 -19.90 19.44
CA GLU A 90 -13.04 -20.71 18.26
C GLU A 90 -13.23 -19.94 16.94
N LEU A 91 -13.90 -18.79 16.95
CA LEU A 91 -14.07 -17.95 15.76
C LEU A 91 -12.80 -17.17 15.40
N LYS A 92 -11.93 -16.92 16.38
CA LYS A 92 -10.68 -16.14 16.25
C LYS A 92 -9.77 -16.61 15.09
N PRO A 93 -9.38 -17.89 15.00
CA PRO A 93 -8.57 -18.38 13.88
C PRO A 93 -9.28 -18.31 12.53
N ILE A 94 -10.62 -18.48 12.51
CA ILE A 94 -11.41 -18.46 11.28
C ILE A 94 -11.52 -17.05 10.73
N LEU A 95 -11.78 -16.06 11.58
CA LEU A 95 -11.79 -14.65 11.18
C LEU A 95 -10.44 -14.25 10.59
N SER A 96 -9.34 -14.64 11.23
CA SER A 96 -7.99 -14.35 10.75
C SER A 96 -7.72 -15.00 9.38
N GLU A 97 -8.07 -16.28 9.23
CA GLU A 97 -7.96 -17.00 7.96
C GLU A 97 -8.75 -16.31 6.84
N LYS A 98 -9.98 -15.87 7.12
CA LYS A 98 -10.84 -15.17 6.17
C LYS A 98 -10.28 -13.80 5.78
N LEU A 99 -9.77 -13.03 6.73
CA LEU A 99 -9.12 -11.74 6.44
C LEU A 99 -7.86 -11.90 5.58
N VAL A 100 -7.09 -12.98 5.77
CA VAL A 100 -5.96 -13.32 4.90
C VAL A 100 -6.42 -13.67 3.51
N ALA A 101 -7.48 -14.45 3.38
CA ALA A 101 -8.07 -14.77 2.08
C ALA A 101 -8.52 -13.48 1.35
N LEU A 102 -9.11 -12.52 2.08
CA LEU A 102 -9.47 -11.21 1.55
C LEU A 102 -8.24 -10.35 1.16
N LEU A 103 -7.04 -10.68 1.64
CA LEU A 103 -5.76 -10.01 1.33
C LEU A 103 -4.81 -10.77 0.38
N ARG A 104 -5.05 -12.06 0.08
CA ARG A 104 -4.29 -12.86 -0.89
C ARG A 104 -4.66 -12.62 -2.35
N SER A 105 -3.70 -12.22 -3.19
CA SER A 105 -3.92 -11.98 -4.63
C SER A 105 -3.26 -13.07 -5.44
N SER A 106 -3.87 -13.41 -6.58
CA SER A 106 -3.15 -14.02 -7.68
C SER A 106 -2.38 -12.99 -8.53
N ALA A 107 -2.67 -11.70 -8.36
CA ALA A 107 -1.98 -10.64 -9.08
C ALA A 107 -0.52 -10.50 -8.60
N ASP A 108 0.39 -10.31 -9.56
CA ASP A 108 1.79 -10.07 -9.29
C ASP A 108 1.97 -8.74 -8.53
N THR A 109 2.63 -8.81 -7.38
CA THR A 109 2.94 -7.66 -6.53
C THR A 109 4.33 -7.09 -6.81
N SER A 110 5.13 -7.78 -7.64
CA SER A 110 6.46 -7.35 -8.04
C SER A 110 6.40 -6.08 -8.89
N LEU A 111 7.48 -5.30 -8.90
CA LEU A 111 7.61 -4.19 -9.83
C LEU A 111 7.92 -4.71 -11.24
N HIS A 112 7.18 -4.21 -12.22
CA HIS A 112 7.41 -4.42 -13.64
C HIS A 112 8.65 -3.63 -14.05
N MET A 113 9.78 -4.33 -14.12
CA MET A 113 11.06 -3.76 -14.54
C MET A 113 11.27 -3.97 -16.04
N ALA A 114 11.95 -3.02 -16.69
CA ALA A 114 12.39 -3.17 -18.06
C ALA A 114 13.43 -4.29 -18.20
N GLU A 115 13.41 -5.05 -19.30
CA GLU A 115 14.48 -6.02 -19.60
C GLU A 115 15.84 -5.35 -19.76
N SER A 116 15.84 -4.14 -20.35
CA SER A 116 17.01 -3.27 -20.45
C SER A 116 16.62 -1.82 -20.16
N GLY A 117 17.43 -1.13 -19.34
CA GLY A 117 17.07 0.18 -18.79
C GLY A 117 16.96 1.32 -19.82
N PRO A 118 16.31 2.44 -19.44
CA PRO A 118 15.81 2.70 -18.09
C PRO A 118 14.39 2.16 -17.86
N THR A 119 14.16 1.57 -16.67
CA THR A 119 12.82 1.35 -16.14
C THR A 119 12.24 2.70 -15.74
N VAL A 120 11.05 3.05 -16.24
CA VAL A 120 10.38 4.33 -15.94
C VAL A 120 9.19 4.07 -15.02
N ILE A 121 9.24 4.66 -13.82
CA ILE A 121 8.18 4.55 -12.80
C ILE A 121 7.56 5.94 -12.60
N LEU A 122 6.27 6.05 -12.93
CA LEU A 122 5.49 7.27 -12.79
C LEU A 122 4.70 7.25 -11.48
N PHE A 123 4.86 8.28 -10.65
CA PHE A 123 4.15 8.40 -9.39
C PHE A 123 2.98 9.36 -9.53
N VAL A 124 1.77 8.89 -9.21
CA VAL A 124 0.52 9.67 -9.27
C VAL A 124 -0.21 9.63 -7.94
N GLY A 125 -1.19 10.50 -7.77
CA GLY A 125 -1.97 10.63 -6.54
C GLY A 125 -2.10 12.08 -6.07
N VAL A 126 -2.94 12.33 -5.07
CA VAL A 126 -3.24 13.70 -4.66
C VAL A 126 -2.11 14.35 -3.85
N ASN A 127 -2.19 15.65 -3.60
CA ASN A 127 -1.19 16.32 -2.77
C ASN A 127 -1.26 15.84 -1.31
N GLY A 128 -0.11 15.72 -0.65
CA GLY A 128 -0.02 15.38 0.77
C GLY A 128 -0.07 13.87 1.10
N VAL A 129 -0.33 13.01 0.12
CA VAL A 129 -0.37 11.54 0.29
C VAL A 129 1.00 10.85 0.32
N GLY A 130 2.09 11.62 0.36
CA GLY A 130 3.43 11.05 0.46
C GLY A 130 4.08 10.59 -0.86
N LYS A 131 3.65 11.09 -2.03
CA LYS A 131 4.30 10.80 -3.34
C LYS A 131 5.81 11.06 -3.34
N THR A 132 6.22 12.31 -3.14
CA THR A 132 7.62 12.73 -3.18
C THR A 132 8.47 12.01 -2.12
N THR A 133 7.89 11.73 -0.94
CA THR A 133 8.53 10.90 0.09
C THR A 133 8.72 9.46 -0.39
N SER A 134 7.70 8.85 -1.01
CA SER A 134 7.78 7.50 -1.56
C SER A 134 8.82 7.39 -2.67
N ILE A 135 8.95 8.41 -3.53
CA ILE A 135 9.99 8.50 -4.56
C ILE A 135 11.37 8.48 -3.91
N GLY A 136 11.59 9.30 -2.88
CA GLY A 136 12.86 9.35 -2.17
C GLY A 136 13.24 8.04 -1.49
N LYS A 137 12.27 7.37 -0.86
CA LYS A 137 12.50 6.05 -0.23
C LYS A 137 12.77 4.95 -1.27
N LEU A 138 12.03 4.91 -2.38
CA LEU A 138 12.30 3.95 -3.46
C LEU A 138 13.65 4.24 -4.16
N ALA A 139 14.03 5.50 -4.33
CA ALA A 139 15.35 5.86 -4.83
C ALA A 139 16.46 5.31 -3.92
N HIS A 140 16.26 5.40 -2.60
CA HIS A 140 17.19 4.84 -1.62
C HIS A 140 17.30 3.32 -1.76
N ARG A 141 16.16 2.62 -1.80
CA ARG A 141 16.11 1.15 -1.98
C ARG A 141 16.83 0.71 -3.24
N PHE A 142 16.48 1.26 -4.41
CA PHE A 142 17.14 0.90 -5.66
C PHE A 142 18.64 1.20 -5.66
N LYS A 143 19.06 2.28 -5.01
CA LYS A 143 20.48 2.58 -4.87
C LYS A 143 21.20 1.57 -3.97
N GLN A 144 20.57 1.12 -2.88
CA GLN A 144 21.10 0.03 -2.04
C GLN A 144 21.22 -1.29 -2.84
N ASP A 145 20.29 -1.53 -3.77
CA ASP A 145 20.33 -2.66 -4.70
C ASP A 145 21.37 -2.50 -5.83
N GLY A 146 22.20 -1.45 -5.77
CA GLY A 146 23.27 -1.17 -6.73
C GLY A 146 22.80 -0.58 -8.06
N LYS A 147 21.54 -0.16 -8.18
CA LYS A 147 20.99 0.45 -9.40
C LYS A 147 21.39 1.92 -9.52
N LYS A 148 21.62 2.37 -10.76
CA LYS A 148 21.75 3.78 -11.12
C LYS A 148 20.36 4.40 -11.21
N VAL A 149 20.07 5.34 -10.31
CA VAL A 149 18.76 5.98 -10.20
C VAL A 149 18.84 7.45 -10.64
N LEU A 150 17.80 7.91 -11.34
CA LEU A 150 17.57 9.31 -11.70
C LEU A 150 16.17 9.73 -11.28
N LEU A 151 16.01 10.97 -10.80
CA LEU A 151 14.71 11.53 -10.42
C LEU A 151 14.26 12.59 -11.43
N ALA A 152 12.94 12.69 -11.67
CA ALA A 152 12.34 13.75 -12.48
C ALA A 152 11.32 14.56 -11.67
N ALA A 153 11.54 15.87 -11.56
CA ALA A 153 10.70 16.81 -10.82
C ALA A 153 9.49 17.28 -11.64
N GLY A 154 8.51 16.39 -11.85
CA GLY A 154 7.32 16.70 -12.64
C GLY A 154 6.19 17.43 -11.92
N ASP A 155 6.21 17.59 -10.59
CA ASP A 155 5.32 18.55 -9.88
C ASP A 155 5.87 19.98 -10.08
N THR A 156 5.81 20.47 -11.32
CA THR A 156 6.39 21.77 -11.69
C THR A 156 5.58 22.94 -11.17
N PHE A 157 4.31 22.74 -10.81
CA PHE A 157 3.45 23.80 -10.32
C PHE A 157 3.94 24.33 -8.95
N ARG A 158 4.47 23.43 -8.11
CA ARG A 158 4.87 23.76 -6.74
C ARG A 158 6.39 23.86 -6.68
N ALA A 159 6.92 25.09 -6.57
CA ALA A 159 8.35 25.30 -6.35
C ALA A 159 8.89 24.48 -5.16
N GLY A 160 8.15 24.45 -4.05
CA GLY A 160 8.51 23.64 -2.88
C GLY A 160 8.48 22.12 -3.11
N ALA A 161 7.74 21.62 -4.10
CA ALA A 161 7.78 20.19 -4.46
C ALA A 161 9.06 19.83 -5.23
N ILE A 162 9.50 20.72 -6.14
CA ILE A 162 10.79 20.60 -6.81
C ILE A 162 11.92 20.59 -5.78
N GLU A 163 11.96 21.60 -4.89
CA GLU A 163 12.96 21.70 -3.82
C GLU A 163 12.95 20.48 -2.89
N GLN A 164 11.76 19.99 -2.53
CA GLN A 164 11.62 18.79 -1.70
C GLN A 164 12.22 17.55 -2.39
N LEU A 165 11.97 17.36 -3.69
CA LEU A 165 12.54 16.24 -4.43
C LEU A 165 14.07 16.38 -4.58
N GLU A 166 14.58 17.60 -4.71
CA GLU A 166 16.03 17.85 -4.72
C GLU A 166 16.70 17.50 -3.40
N VAL A 167 16.09 17.86 -2.27
CA VAL A 167 16.59 17.48 -0.95
C VAL A 167 16.63 15.96 -0.82
N TRP A 168 15.62 15.25 -1.32
CA TRP A 168 15.65 13.78 -1.40
C TRP A 168 16.77 13.26 -2.29
N GLY A 169 16.96 13.85 -3.47
CA GLY A 169 18.05 13.51 -4.39
C GLY A 169 19.41 13.66 -3.72
N GLN A 170 19.66 14.78 -3.05
CA GLN A 170 20.90 15.03 -2.30
C GLN A 170 21.09 14.04 -1.15
N ARG A 171 20.03 13.78 -0.37
CA ARG A 171 20.07 12.88 0.79
C ARG A 171 20.36 11.43 0.39
N VAL A 172 19.79 10.98 -0.72
CA VAL A 172 20.06 9.64 -1.28
C VAL A 172 21.36 9.61 -2.08
N GLY A 173 21.80 10.75 -2.62
CA GLY A 173 22.93 10.90 -3.52
C GLY A 173 22.61 10.43 -4.94
N VAL A 174 21.51 10.90 -5.50
CA VAL A 174 21.03 10.66 -6.88
C VAL A 174 20.70 11.99 -7.55
N ASP A 175 20.88 12.06 -8.86
CA ASP A 175 20.62 13.27 -9.62
C ASP A 175 19.11 13.52 -9.80
N VAL A 176 18.74 14.80 -9.90
CA VAL A 176 17.35 15.24 -10.13
C VAL A 176 17.30 16.11 -11.38
N ILE A 177 16.47 15.73 -12.34
CA ILE A 177 16.15 16.53 -13.52
C ILE A 177 14.96 17.42 -13.18
N LYS A 178 15.13 18.72 -13.38
CA LYS A 178 14.14 19.74 -13.06
C LYS A 178 14.18 20.87 -14.07
N GLN A 179 13.08 21.60 -14.16
CA GLN A 179 13.02 22.92 -14.81
C GLN A 179 12.54 23.97 -13.80
N GLN A 180 12.25 25.18 -14.27
CA GLN A 180 11.70 26.24 -13.42
C GLN A 180 10.26 25.92 -13.00
N ALA A 181 9.84 26.48 -11.86
CA ALA A 181 8.45 26.37 -11.43
C ALA A 181 7.51 26.97 -12.48
N GLY A 182 6.40 26.27 -12.77
CA GLY A 182 5.46 26.62 -13.83
C GLY A 182 5.82 26.08 -15.21
N SER A 183 6.97 25.41 -15.38
CA SER A 183 7.32 24.71 -16.63
C SER A 183 6.33 23.60 -16.96
N ASP A 184 6.27 23.20 -18.22
CA ASP A 184 5.47 22.06 -18.68
C ASP A 184 6.01 20.74 -18.10
N PRO A 185 5.24 20.01 -17.27
CA PRO A 185 5.66 18.72 -16.72
C PRO A 185 6.11 17.71 -17.78
N ALA A 186 5.43 17.70 -18.93
CA ALA A 186 5.77 16.79 -20.02
C ALA A 186 7.15 17.11 -20.64
N ALA A 187 7.58 18.38 -20.63
CA ALA A 187 8.92 18.78 -21.05
C ALA A 187 9.99 18.29 -20.06
N VAL A 188 9.72 18.37 -18.75
CA VAL A 188 10.62 17.81 -17.72
C VAL A 188 10.79 16.30 -17.90
N MET A 189 9.69 15.59 -18.19
CA MET A 189 9.73 14.14 -18.43
C MET A 189 10.55 13.77 -19.67
N PHE A 190 10.41 14.55 -20.75
CA PHE A 190 11.22 14.38 -21.95
C PHE A 190 12.71 14.53 -21.64
N ASP A 191 13.11 15.63 -20.98
CA ASP A 191 14.51 15.89 -20.62
C ASP A 191 15.06 14.79 -19.70
N ALA A 192 14.24 14.32 -18.76
CA ALA A 192 14.63 13.27 -17.83
C ALA A 192 14.85 11.92 -18.52
N ILE A 193 14.01 11.56 -19.50
CA ILE A 193 14.19 10.35 -20.30
C ILE A 193 15.46 10.44 -21.16
N GLN A 194 15.71 11.59 -21.78
CA GLN A 194 16.93 11.80 -22.58
C GLN A 194 18.19 11.68 -21.70
N ALA A 195 18.18 12.30 -20.51
CA ALA A 195 19.25 12.17 -19.54
C ALA A 195 19.42 10.72 -19.06
N ALA A 196 18.32 10.01 -18.77
CA ALA A 196 18.32 8.62 -18.35
C ALA A 196 18.98 7.70 -19.38
N LYS A 197 18.61 7.83 -20.66
CA LYS A 197 19.20 7.07 -21.77
C LYS A 197 20.68 7.36 -21.95
N ASN A 198 21.05 8.64 -21.99
CA ASN A 198 22.45 9.05 -22.21
C ASN A 198 23.37 8.62 -21.06
N ARG A 199 22.88 8.70 -19.82
CA ARG A 199 23.63 8.29 -18.62
C ARG A 199 23.55 6.78 -18.35
N LYS A 200 22.77 6.03 -19.15
CA LYS A 200 22.53 4.59 -18.98
C LYS A 200 22.10 4.26 -17.55
N VAL A 201 21.10 4.98 -17.06
CA VAL A 201 20.53 4.73 -15.73
C VAL A 201 19.61 3.51 -15.78
N ASP A 202 19.50 2.80 -14.66
CA ASP A 202 18.67 1.60 -14.56
C ASP A 202 17.21 1.96 -14.27
N VAL A 203 16.98 2.98 -13.45
CA VAL A 203 15.65 3.40 -12.98
C VAL A 203 15.48 4.92 -13.04
N LEU A 204 14.40 5.37 -13.65
CA LEU A 204 13.93 6.75 -13.67
C LEU A 204 12.63 6.85 -12.86
N LEU A 205 12.65 7.63 -11.78
CA LEU A 205 11.49 7.87 -10.91
C LEU A 205 10.90 9.26 -11.19
N CYS A 206 9.63 9.31 -11.59
CA CYS A 206 8.98 10.52 -12.07
C CYS A 206 7.91 11.01 -11.10
N ASP A 207 8.12 12.18 -10.47
CA ASP A 207 7.09 12.84 -9.67
C ASP A 207 6.05 13.53 -10.57
N THR A 208 4.82 13.72 -10.08
CA THR A 208 3.75 14.42 -10.81
C THR A 208 2.93 15.31 -9.87
N ALA A 209 2.22 16.30 -10.44
CA ALA A 209 1.28 17.11 -9.70
C ALA A 209 0.09 16.28 -9.18
N GLY A 210 -0.48 16.67 -8.03
CA GLY A 210 -1.58 15.94 -7.36
C GLY A 210 -2.84 16.76 -7.11
N ARG A 211 -3.18 17.74 -7.96
CA ARG A 211 -4.29 18.68 -7.72
C ARG A 211 -5.65 18.12 -8.17
N LEU A 212 -6.30 17.33 -7.32
CA LEU A 212 -7.55 16.63 -7.67
C LEU A 212 -8.78 17.53 -7.83
N GLN A 213 -8.77 18.75 -7.25
CA GLN A 213 -9.89 19.68 -7.31
C GLN A 213 -10.26 20.10 -8.76
N ASN A 214 -9.29 20.03 -9.69
CA ASN A 214 -9.50 20.29 -11.12
C ASN A 214 -9.30 19.00 -11.93
N LYS A 215 -10.19 18.02 -11.73
CA LYS A 215 -10.07 16.65 -12.25
C LYS A 215 -9.77 16.58 -13.76
N SER A 216 -10.38 17.42 -14.60
CA SER A 216 -10.14 17.42 -16.05
C SER A 216 -8.70 17.79 -16.38
N ASN A 217 -8.23 18.91 -15.84
CA ASN A 217 -6.90 19.45 -16.14
C ASN A 217 -5.78 18.53 -15.66
N LEU A 218 -5.93 17.93 -14.48
CA LEU A 218 -4.97 16.97 -13.97
C LEU A 218 -4.86 15.74 -14.88
N MET A 219 -6.00 15.22 -15.36
CA MET A 219 -6.01 14.05 -16.24
C MET A 219 -5.42 14.36 -17.61
N ASP A 220 -5.70 15.55 -18.17
CA ASP A 220 -5.12 15.99 -19.43
C ASP A 220 -3.58 16.13 -19.34
N GLU A 221 -3.09 16.64 -18.20
CA GLU A 221 -1.67 16.76 -17.90
C GLU A 221 -1.00 15.38 -17.79
N LEU A 222 -1.58 14.44 -17.02
CA LEU A 222 -1.09 13.08 -16.90
C LEU A 222 -1.10 12.35 -18.26
N ASN A 223 -2.16 12.52 -19.06
CA ASN A 223 -2.24 11.96 -20.41
C ASN A 223 -1.17 12.55 -21.35
N LYS A 224 -0.82 13.83 -21.19
CA LYS A 224 0.27 14.45 -21.94
C LYS A 224 1.62 13.88 -21.53
N ILE A 225 1.87 13.73 -20.22
CA ILE A 225 3.07 13.07 -19.70
C ILE A 225 3.19 11.64 -20.27
N TYR A 226 2.12 10.86 -20.19
CA TYR A 226 2.09 9.48 -20.67
C TYR A 226 2.41 9.38 -22.17
N ARG A 227 1.83 10.27 -23.00
CA ARG A 227 2.14 10.34 -24.43
C ARG A 227 3.61 10.65 -24.71
N VAL A 228 4.21 11.56 -23.95
CA VAL A 228 5.64 11.88 -24.10
C VAL A 228 6.50 10.69 -23.68
N ILE A 229 6.22 10.07 -22.53
CA ILE A 229 6.96 8.89 -22.06
C ILE A 229 6.91 7.77 -23.12
N LYS A 230 5.71 7.43 -23.62
CA LYS A 230 5.53 6.40 -24.65
C LYS A 230 6.22 6.71 -25.97
N ARG A 231 6.22 7.97 -26.39
CA ARG A 231 6.91 8.36 -27.63
C ARG A 231 8.41 8.11 -27.53
N GLU A 232 9.00 8.39 -26.37
CA GLU A 232 10.43 8.19 -26.17
C GLU A 232 10.79 6.73 -25.88
N ILE A 233 9.97 6.01 -25.12
CA ILE A 233 10.16 4.60 -24.78
C ILE A 233 8.79 3.90 -24.94
N PRO A 234 8.55 3.15 -26.03
CA PRO A 234 7.23 2.59 -26.36
C PRO A 234 6.56 1.77 -25.23
N ASP A 235 7.35 1.03 -24.46
CA ASP A 235 6.87 0.17 -23.36
C ASP A 235 6.76 0.91 -22.01
N ALA A 236 7.13 2.19 -21.95
CA ALA A 236 7.08 3.01 -20.75
C ALA A 236 5.77 3.83 -20.64
N PRO A 237 5.38 4.28 -19.43
CA PRO A 237 5.94 3.90 -18.14
C PRO A 237 5.70 2.42 -17.86
N HIS A 238 6.72 1.75 -17.31
CA HIS A 238 6.64 0.33 -16.95
C HIS A 238 5.76 0.15 -15.71
N GLU A 239 5.76 1.18 -14.85
CA GLU A 239 4.93 1.26 -13.66
C GLU A 239 4.28 2.64 -13.54
N VAL A 240 3.00 2.64 -13.19
CA VAL A 240 2.26 3.81 -12.72
C VAL A 240 1.80 3.51 -11.30
N LEU A 241 2.51 4.06 -10.33
CA LEU A 241 2.26 3.83 -8.91
C LEU A 241 1.39 4.96 -8.34
N LEU A 242 0.19 4.59 -7.87
CA LEU A 242 -0.72 5.51 -7.20
C LEU A 242 -0.44 5.51 -5.69
N ALA A 243 0.05 6.63 -5.17
CA ALA A 243 0.20 6.83 -3.73
C ALA A 243 -1.13 7.27 -3.10
N LEU A 244 -1.49 6.60 -2.00
CA LEU A 244 -2.70 6.85 -1.22
C LEU A 244 -2.33 7.04 0.25
N ASP A 245 -3.09 7.89 0.94
CA ASP A 245 -2.94 8.13 2.37
C ASP A 245 -3.90 7.23 3.15
N ALA A 246 -3.36 6.22 3.85
CA ALA A 246 -4.16 5.26 4.61
C ALA A 246 -4.92 5.90 5.78
N THR A 247 -4.52 7.09 6.25
CA THR A 247 -5.24 7.81 7.31
C THR A 247 -6.60 8.32 6.84
N THR A 248 -6.81 8.43 5.53
CA THR A 248 -8.02 9.02 4.94
C THR A 248 -9.16 8.03 4.73
N GLY A 249 -8.95 6.73 5.01
CA GLY A 249 -9.99 5.69 4.95
C GLY A 249 -10.69 5.64 3.58
N GLN A 250 -12.02 5.65 3.56
CA GLN A 250 -12.83 5.61 2.33
C GLN A 250 -12.50 6.68 1.26
N ASN A 251 -11.89 7.80 1.66
CA ASN A 251 -11.42 8.79 0.69
C ASN A 251 -10.28 8.24 -0.17
N ALA A 252 -9.38 7.42 0.40
CA ALA A 252 -8.34 6.74 -0.35
C ALA A 252 -8.94 5.77 -1.38
N LEU A 253 -9.96 4.99 -0.99
CA LEU A 253 -10.68 4.09 -1.91
C LEU A 253 -11.32 4.86 -3.08
N SER A 254 -11.98 5.98 -2.78
CA SER A 254 -12.61 6.84 -3.80
C SER A 254 -11.59 7.42 -4.78
N GLN A 255 -10.41 7.82 -4.29
CA GLN A 255 -9.30 8.27 -5.13
C GLN A 255 -8.75 7.13 -5.97
N ALA A 256 -8.57 5.94 -5.40
CA ALA A 256 -8.07 4.77 -6.09
C ALA A 256 -8.97 4.37 -7.28
N LYS A 257 -10.29 4.40 -7.08
CA LYS A 257 -11.28 4.21 -8.17
C LYS A 257 -11.12 5.26 -9.28
N LEU A 258 -11.06 6.55 -8.89
CA LEU A 258 -10.95 7.65 -9.84
C LEU A 258 -9.67 7.61 -10.70
N PHE A 259 -8.53 7.24 -10.11
CA PHE A 259 -7.26 7.13 -10.83
C PHE A 259 -7.15 5.82 -11.60
N GLY A 260 -7.64 4.70 -11.05
CA GLY A 260 -7.64 3.39 -11.70
C GLY A 260 -8.38 3.41 -13.04
N GLU A 261 -9.53 4.09 -13.11
CA GLU A 261 -10.31 4.22 -14.36
C GLU A 261 -9.62 5.05 -15.45
N LYS A 262 -8.69 5.94 -15.09
CA LYS A 262 -8.24 7.03 -15.99
C LYS A 262 -6.75 7.06 -16.32
N THR A 263 -5.90 6.44 -15.52
CA THR A 263 -4.44 6.70 -15.58
C THR A 263 -3.58 5.46 -15.82
N GLY A 264 -4.20 4.29 -16.04
CA GLY A 264 -3.46 3.05 -16.29
C GLY A 264 -2.60 2.64 -15.10
N VAL A 265 -3.10 2.86 -13.87
CA VAL A 265 -2.42 2.51 -12.62
C VAL A 265 -2.12 1.02 -12.61
N THR A 266 -0.86 0.67 -12.36
CA THR A 266 -0.37 -0.72 -12.32
C THR A 266 -0.10 -1.20 -10.90
N GLY A 267 0.01 -0.29 -9.94
CA GLY A 267 0.26 -0.62 -8.54
C GLY A 267 -0.11 0.50 -7.57
N LEU A 268 -0.34 0.14 -6.32
CA LEU A 268 -0.66 1.06 -5.24
C LEU A 268 0.48 1.17 -4.22
N ILE A 269 0.65 2.36 -3.67
CA ILE A 269 1.48 2.63 -2.50
C ILE A 269 0.57 3.17 -1.40
N LEU A 270 0.47 2.46 -0.28
CA LEU A 270 -0.31 2.92 0.88
C LEU A 270 0.63 3.52 1.92
N THR A 271 0.52 4.82 2.16
CA THR A 271 1.40 5.55 3.08
C THR A 271 0.72 5.80 4.43
N LYS A 272 1.54 6.15 5.44
CA LYS A 272 1.12 6.61 6.77
C LYS A 272 0.29 5.58 7.55
N LEU A 273 0.55 4.30 7.36
CA LEU A 273 -0.14 3.23 8.10
C LEU A 273 0.18 3.28 9.61
N ASP A 274 1.37 3.77 9.97
CA ASP A 274 1.82 4.06 11.34
C ASP A 274 1.05 5.21 12.03
N GLY A 275 0.49 6.10 11.21
CA GLY A 275 -0.28 7.24 11.67
C GLY A 275 -1.68 6.86 12.16
N THR A 276 -2.22 5.73 11.72
CA THR A 276 -3.67 5.48 11.74
C THR A 276 -4.09 4.16 12.38
N ALA A 277 -5.31 4.16 12.91
CA ALA A 277 -6.03 2.97 13.33
C ALA A 277 -6.97 2.42 12.24
N LYS A 278 -7.01 3.09 11.08
CA LYS A 278 -7.87 2.79 9.92
C LYS A 278 -7.19 1.88 8.89
N GLY A 279 -6.30 0.99 9.32
CA GLY A 279 -5.56 0.10 8.41
C GLY A 279 -6.43 -0.96 7.73
N GLY A 280 -7.71 -1.10 8.07
CA GLY A 280 -8.65 -1.95 7.33
C GLY A 280 -8.87 -1.49 5.88
N ILE A 281 -8.54 -0.24 5.55
CA ILE A 281 -8.66 0.31 4.20
C ILE A 281 -7.88 -0.48 3.15
N VAL A 282 -6.77 -1.14 3.54
CA VAL A 282 -6.00 -2.01 2.64
C VAL A 282 -6.86 -3.14 2.10
N ILE A 283 -7.71 -3.72 2.96
CA ILE A 283 -8.63 -4.82 2.60
C ILE A 283 -9.70 -4.30 1.64
N ALA A 284 -10.30 -3.15 1.97
CA ALA A 284 -11.35 -2.53 1.15
C ALA A 284 -10.85 -2.22 -0.27
N ILE A 285 -9.69 -1.55 -0.37
CA ILE A 285 -9.06 -1.21 -1.65
C ILE A 285 -8.85 -2.45 -2.50
N ARG A 286 -8.37 -3.54 -1.89
CA ARG A 286 -8.05 -4.76 -2.63
C ARG A 286 -9.27 -5.56 -3.06
N GLN A 287 -10.37 -5.48 -2.33
CA GLN A 287 -11.63 -6.15 -2.73
C GLN A 287 -12.36 -5.37 -3.81
N GLU A 288 -12.23 -4.04 -3.81
CA GLU A 288 -12.94 -3.16 -4.74
C GLU A 288 -12.13 -2.86 -6.01
N LEU A 289 -10.81 -3.06 -5.98
CA LEU A 289 -9.90 -2.79 -7.10
C LEU A 289 -8.99 -3.98 -7.38
N ASP A 290 -8.90 -4.37 -8.65
CA ASP A 290 -7.97 -5.38 -9.14
C ASP A 290 -6.56 -4.81 -9.40
N ILE A 291 -6.09 -3.93 -8.51
CA ILE A 291 -4.78 -3.28 -8.60
C ILE A 291 -3.95 -3.73 -7.39
N PRO A 292 -2.77 -4.35 -7.60
CA PRO A 292 -1.96 -4.83 -6.49
C PRO A 292 -1.41 -3.67 -5.66
N VAL A 293 -1.49 -3.80 -4.33
CA VAL A 293 -0.67 -2.99 -3.42
C VAL A 293 0.75 -3.52 -3.52
N LYS A 294 1.69 -2.67 -3.96
CA LYS A 294 3.10 -3.04 -4.13
C LYS A 294 3.96 -2.60 -2.95
N PHE A 295 3.62 -1.47 -2.33
CA PHE A 295 4.35 -0.95 -1.18
C PHE A 295 3.45 -0.38 -0.09
N VAL A 296 3.97 -0.44 1.13
CA VAL A 296 3.39 0.17 2.32
C VAL A 296 4.41 1.08 3.02
N GLY A 297 3.97 2.26 3.43
CA GLY A 297 4.73 3.19 4.26
C GLY A 297 4.32 3.05 5.72
N LEU A 298 5.26 2.62 6.56
CA LEU A 298 5.08 2.25 7.97
C LEU A 298 5.83 3.22 8.91
N GLY A 299 6.16 4.43 8.44
CA GLY A 299 6.88 5.44 9.20
C GLY A 299 7.57 6.49 8.32
N GLU A 300 8.38 7.35 8.94
CA GLU A 300 9.05 8.49 8.30
C GLU A 300 10.52 8.22 7.92
N LYS A 301 11.15 7.18 8.48
CA LYS A 301 12.55 6.83 8.17
C LYS A 301 12.67 6.32 6.74
N MET A 302 13.89 6.34 6.21
CA MET A 302 14.19 5.94 4.83
C MET A 302 13.80 4.48 4.56
N ASP A 303 14.02 3.61 5.54
CA ASP A 303 13.75 2.17 5.44
C ASP A 303 12.31 1.79 5.86
N ASP A 304 11.46 2.74 6.22
CA ASP A 304 10.09 2.46 6.66
C ASP A 304 9.12 2.21 5.47
N MET A 305 9.62 2.12 4.25
CA MET A 305 8.85 1.71 3.07
C MET A 305 9.16 0.25 2.75
N GLN A 306 8.16 -0.60 2.84
CA GLN A 306 8.28 -2.04 2.67
C GLN A 306 7.46 -2.50 1.47
N GLU A 307 7.94 -3.56 0.80
CA GLU A 307 7.12 -4.29 -0.16
C GLU A 307 5.90 -4.86 0.56
N PHE A 308 4.75 -4.79 -0.10
CA PHE A 308 3.53 -5.27 0.49
C PHE A 308 3.50 -6.80 0.46
N ASP A 309 3.39 -7.37 1.65
CA ASP A 309 3.23 -8.80 1.84
C ASP A 309 1.98 -9.05 2.67
N SER A 310 0.97 -9.67 2.06
CA SER A 310 -0.34 -9.87 2.68
C SER A 310 -0.26 -10.74 3.93
N GLU A 311 0.64 -11.73 3.95
CA GLU A 311 0.82 -12.62 5.09
C GLU A 311 1.51 -11.91 6.26
N GLN A 312 2.56 -11.13 6.01
CA GLN A 312 3.21 -10.30 7.04
C GLN A 312 2.26 -9.21 7.55
N PHE A 313 1.50 -8.57 6.67
CA PHE A 313 0.55 -7.54 7.05
C PHE A 313 -0.52 -8.09 7.99
N VAL A 314 -1.14 -9.22 7.65
CA VAL A 314 -2.09 -9.89 8.54
C VAL A 314 -1.38 -10.34 9.81
N HIS A 315 -0.27 -11.05 9.70
CA HIS A 315 0.43 -11.56 10.88
C HIS A 315 0.78 -10.43 11.85
N ALA A 316 1.19 -9.27 11.36
CA ALA A 316 1.48 -8.11 12.20
C ALA A 316 0.22 -7.50 12.82
N LEU A 317 -0.89 -7.40 12.06
CA LEU A 317 -2.19 -7.00 12.61
C LEU A 317 -2.66 -7.95 13.71
N PHE A 318 -2.51 -9.25 13.50
CA PHE A 318 -3.00 -10.29 14.40
C PHE A 318 -1.91 -10.86 15.32
N ALA A 319 -0.74 -10.23 15.43
CA ALA A 319 0.40 -10.80 16.14
C ALA A 319 0.10 -11.07 17.62
N GLY A 320 -0.66 -10.18 18.27
CA GLY A 320 -1.11 -10.38 19.66
C GLY A 320 -2.08 -11.55 19.82
N MET A 321 -2.86 -11.84 18.77
CA MET A 321 -3.76 -12.99 18.71
C MET A 321 -3.01 -14.32 18.60
N ILE A 322 -1.83 -14.32 17.96
CA ILE A 322 -1.02 -15.50 17.64
C ILE A 322 -0.21 -16.02 18.83
N SER A 323 0.33 -15.11 19.65
CA SER A 323 1.12 -15.49 20.82
C SER A 323 0.30 -16.29 21.83
N GLN A 324 -0.97 -15.92 22.04
CA GLN A 324 -1.85 -16.61 23.00
C GLN A 324 -2.22 -18.05 22.58
N GLU A 325 -2.32 -18.32 21.28
CA GLU A 325 -2.58 -19.68 20.77
C GLU A 325 -1.36 -20.61 20.88
N ALA A 326 -0.14 -20.05 20.76
CA ALA A 326 1.10 -20.82 20.89
C ALA A 326 1.33 -21.25 22.35
N ASP A 327 1.06 -20.34 23.29
CA ASP A 327 1.22 -20.61 24.73
C ASP A 327 0.16 -21.64 25.21
N GLN A 328 -1.06 -21.61 24.66
CA GLN A 328 -2.13 -22.59 24.97
C GLN A 328 -1.96 -23.96 24.31
N ALA A 329 -1.13 -24.09 23.28
CA ALA A 329 -0.85 -25.36 22.60
C ALA A 329 0.38 -26.09 23.17
N GLU A 330 1.15 -25.41 24.02
CA GLU A 330 2.30 -25.96 24.76
C GLU A 330 1.97 -26.36 26.21
N GLU A 331 0.78 -26.00 26.72
CA GLU A 331 0.15 -26.53 27.95
C GLU A 331 -0.75 -27.75 27.67
#